data_AF-Q46BS6-F1
#
_entry.id   AF-Q46BS6-F1
#
_cell.length_a   1.000
_cell.length_b   1.000
_cell.length_c   1.000
_cell.angle_alpha   90.00
_cell.angle_beta   90.00
_cell.angle_gamma   90.00
#
_symmetry.space_group_name_H-M   'P 1'
#
loop_
_entity.id
_entity.type
_entity.pdbx_description
1 polymer ?
#
loop_
_entity_poly.entity_id
_entity_poly.type
_entity_poly.pdbx_seq_one_letter_code
_entity_poly.pdbx_strand_id
1 'polypeptide(L)'
;MEIVEVRQLLSCIVDSTKFRAVANMAPPLGGVLKILEPIFPRGNYSGKKDSLIIQKGEIITTIYGSGKIVRSMVNRAVSLTY
;
A
#
# COMPACT_ATOMS: atom_id res chain seq x y z
N MET A 1 15.97 -4.06 -5.47
CA MET A 1 14.55 -3.68 -5.55
C MET A 1 14.54 -2.16 -5.61
N GLU A 2 14.07 -1.60 -6.72
CA GLU A 2 14.12 -0.16 -6.98
C GLU A 2 12.69 0.37 -7.09
N ILE A 3 12.43 1.55 -6.53
CA ILE A 3 11.14 2.23 -6.70
C ILE A 3 11.19 2.90 -8.06
N VAL A 4 10.50 2.31 -9.04
CA VAL A 4 10.58 2.76 -10.43
C VAL A 4 9.74 4.01 -10.63
N GLU A 5 8.62 4.15 -9.92
CA GLU A 5 7.72 5.30 -10.12
C GLU A 5 6.74 5.49 -8.96
N VAL A 6 6.60 6.72 -8.45
CA VAL A 6 5.49 7.15 -7.58
C VAL A 6 4.53 7.96 -8.46
N ARG A 7 3.41 7.35 -8.87
CA ARG A 7 2.57 7.88 -9.96
C ARG A 7 1.57 8.92 -9.52
N GLN A 8 0.99 8.82 -8.33
CA GLN A 8 -0.15 9.69 -8.00
C GLN A 8 -0.52 9.65 -6.53
N LEU A 9 -0.82 10.83 -5.96
CA LEU A 9 -1.56 10.99 -4.71
C LEU A 9 -2.96 11.51 -5.07
N LEU A 10 -3.97 10.66 -4.91
CA LEU A 10 -5.37 10.98 -5.20
C LEU A 10 -6.08 11.28 -3.89
N SER A 11 -6.53 12.52 -3.69
CA SER A 11 -7.54 12.83 -2.66
C SER A 11 -8.90 12.34 -3.11
N CYS A 12 -9.71 11.77 -2.22
CA CYS A 12 -11.10 11.46 -2.53
C CYS A 12 -11.88 12.76 -2.71
N ILE A 13 -12.65 12.89 -3.81
CA ILE A 13 -13.47 14.09 -4.10
C ILE A 13 -14.51 14.32 -2.99
N VAL A 14 -14.99 13.24 -2.38
CA VAL A 14 -16.03 13.26 -1.33
C VAL A 14 -15.43 13.50 0.07
N ASP A 15 -14.14 13.23 0.25
CA ASP A 15 -13.48 13.31 1.55
C ASP A 15 -11.98 13.58 1.37
N SER A 16 -11.59 14.85 1.48
CA SER A 16 -10.20 15.29 1.30
C SER A 16 -9.25 14.74 2.35
N THR A 17 -9.76 14.11 3.42
CA THR A 17 -8.92 13.40 4.39
C THR A 17 -8.48 12.03 3.87
N LYS A 18 -9.14 11.47 2.86
CA LYS A 18 -8.77 10.17 2.29
C LYS A 18 -7.82 10.35 1.11
N PHE A 19 -6.64 9.75 1.22
CA PHE A 19 -5.61 9.80 0.18
C PHE A 19 -5.29 8.40 -0.33
N ARG A 20 -5.02 8.30 -1.63
CA ARG A 20 -4.54 7.08 -2.28
C ARG A 20 -3.25 7.38 -3.04
N ALA A 21 -2.14 6.81 -2.57
CA ALA A 21 -0.87 6.81 -3.28
C ALA A 21 -0.73 5.54 -4.13
N VAL A 22 -0.23 5.66 -5.36
CA VAL A 22 0.07 4.52 -6.25
C VAL A 22 1.52 4.58 -6.68
N ALA A 23 2.21 3.45 -6.59
CA ALA A 23 3.58 3.29 -7.04
C ALA A 23 3.76 1.97 -7.80
N ASN A 24 4.82 1.86 -8.59
CA ASN A 24 5.20 0.62 -9.26
C ASN A 24 6.64 0.25 -8.91
N MET A 25 6.87 -1.04 -8.70
CA MET A 25 8.18 -1.64 -8.50
C MET A 25 8.50 -2.60 -9.63
N ALA A 26 9.79 -2.68 -9.98
CA ALA A 26 10.33 -3.70 -10.85
C ALA A 26 11.53 -4.39 -10.18
N PRO A 27 11.75 -5.70 -10.44
CA PRO A 27 10.88 -6.59 -11.21
C PRO A 27 9.56 -6.90 -10.46
N PRO A 28 8.56 -7.52 -11.12
CA PRO A 28 7.35 -8.00 -10.47
C PRO A 28 7.66 -8.83 -9.22
N LEU A 29 6.82 -8.69 -8.19
CA LEU A 29 7.06 -9.23 -6.84
C LEU A 29 6.44 -10.61 -6.60
N GLY A 30 5.58 -11.10 -7.51
CA GLY A 30 4.93 -12.42 -7.53
C GLY A 30 5.04 -13.30 -6.27
N GLY A 31 5.63 -14.49 -6.44
CA GLY A 31 5.76 -15.50 -5.37
C GLY A 31 6.54 -15.06 -4.12
N VAL A 32 7.22 -13.90 -4.17
CA VAL A 32 7.92 -13.31 -3.01
C VAL A 32 6.92 -12.77 -1.99
N LEU A 33 5.72 -12.35 -2.41
CA LEU A 33 4.71 -11.79 -1.51
C LEU A 33 4.29 -12.75 -0.39
N LYS A 34 4.22 -14.06 -0.68
CA LYS A 34 3.94 -15.09 0.33
C LYS A 34 5.07 -15.21 1.37
N ILE A 35 6.31 -15.05 0.93
CA ILE A 35 7.50 -15.11 1.79
C ILE A 35 7.57 -13.87 2.68
N LEU A 36 7.12 -12.73 2.17
CA LEU A 36 7.11 -11.46 2.90
C LEU A 36 5.97 -11.36 3.93
N GLU A 37 4.90 -12.13 3.79
CA GLU A 37 3.72 -12.07 4.67
C GLU A 37 4.08 -12.13 6.18
N PRO A 38 4.90 -13.06 6.68
CA PRO A 38 5.22 -13.17 8.10
C PRO A 38 5.97 -11.96 8.68
N ILE A 39 6.61 -11.15 7.82
CA ILE A 39 7.36 -9.95 8.23
C ILE A 39 6.40 -8.83 8.66
N PHE A 40 5.14 -8.89 8.23
CA PHE A 40 4.15 -7.87 8.51
C PHE A 40 3.13 -8.36 9.55
N PRO A 41 3.09 -7.76 10.76
CA PRO A 41 2.22 -8.21 11.86
C PRO A 41 0.70 -8.18 11.58
N ARG A 42 0.29 -7.58 10.46
CA ARG A 42 -1.09 -7.55 9.93
C ARG A 42 -1.07 -7.69 8.40
N GLY A 43 -0.13 -8.47 7.91
CA GLY A 43 -0.05 -8.91 6.53
C GLY A 43 -1.10 -9.99 6.28
N ASN A 44 -1.77 -9.92 5.13
CA ASN A 44 -2.63 -10.99 4.63
C ASN A 44 -2.33 -11.18 3.15
N TYR A 45 -1.68 -12.29 2.83
CA TYR A 45 -1.43 -12.69 1.47
C TYR A 45 -2.62 -13.46 0.90
N SER A 46 -3.04 -13.08 -0.30
CA SER A 46 -4.06 -13.78 -1.07
C SER A 46 -3.46 -14.31 -2.35
N GLY A 47 -3.29 -15.63 -2.43
CA GLY A 47 -2.86 -16.30 -3.68
C GLY A 47 -3.84 -16.10 -4.83
N LYS A 48 -5.15 -16.02 -4.55
CA LYS A 48 -6.18 -15.77 -5.56
C LYS A 48 -6.06 -14.39 -6.24
N LYS A 49 -5.65 -13.38 -5.49
CA LYS A 49 -5.49 -11.99 -5.99
C LYS A 49 -4.04 -11.64 -6.30
N ASP A 50 -3.13 -12.57 -6.05
CA ASP A 50 -1.67 -12.36 -6.02
C ASP A 50 -1.30 -11.04 -5.34
N SER A 51 -1.73 -10.88 -4.09
CA SER A 51 -1.58 -9.62 -3.37
C SER A 51 -1.32 -9.82 -1.89
N LEU A 52 -0.47 -8.96 -1.32
CA LEU A 52 -0.24 -8.82 0.11
C LEU A 52 -0.88 -7.51 0.59
N ILE A 53 -1.84 -7.62 1.51
CA ILE A 53 -2.48 -6.46 2.16
C ILE A 53 -1.88 -6.29 3.55
N ILE A 54 -1.41 -5.08 3.85
CA ILE A 54 -0.78 -4.72 5.12
C ILE A 54 -1.56 -3.56 5.71
N GLN A 55 -2.07 -3.73 6.94
CA GLN A 55 -2.77 -2.67 7.66
C GLN A 55 -1.93 -2.17 8.84
N LYS A 56 -1.64 -0.86 8.87
CA LYS A 56 -0.98 -0.18 9.99
C LYS A 56 -1.76 1.07 10.36
N GLY A 57 -2.54 0.98 11.44
CA GLY A 57 -3.45 2.05 11.85
C GLY A 57 -4.47 2.36 10.75
N GLU A 58 -4.52 3.63 10.32
CA GLU A 58 -5.41 4.12 9.27
C GLU A 58 -4.83 4.00 7.85
N ILE A 59 -3.68 3.33 7.72
CA ILE A 59 -3.00 3.11 6.45
C ILE A 59 -3.21 1.65 6.02
N ILE A 60 -3.76 1.47 4.83
CA ILE A 60 -3.86 0.17 4.16
C ILE A 60 -2.92 0.20 2.96
N THR A 61 -1.95 -0.71 2.92
CA THR A 61 -1.04 -0.88 1.79
C THR A 61 -1.30 -2.21 1.13
N THR A 62 -1.64 -2.21 -0.15
CA THR A 62 -1.80 -3.40 -0.99
C THR A 62 -0.64 -3.46 -1.96
N ILE A 63 0.11 -4.55 -1.92
CA ILE A 63 1.18 -4.87 -2.86
C ILE A 63 0.67 -5.99 -3.75
N TYR A 64 0.64 -5.78 -5.05
CA TYR A 64 0.29 -6.79 -6.04
C TYR A 64 1.55 -7.46 -6.58
N GLY A 65 1.46 -8.74 -6.95
CA GLY A 65 2.59 -9.48 -7.50
C GLY A 65 3.09 -8.93 -8.83
N SER A 66 2.30 -8.10 -9.51
CA SER A 66 2.76 -7.30 -10.66
C SER A 66 3.79 -6.21 -10.31
N GLY A 67 4.04 -5.95 -9.02
CA GLY A 67 4.87 -4.83 -8.56
C GLY A 67 4.08 -3.53 -8.35
N LYS A 68 2.78 -3.51 -8.65
CA LYS A 68 1.91 -2.37 -8.32
C LYS A 68 1.70 -2.28 -6.81
N ILE A 69 1.85 -1.08 -6.27
CA ILE A 69 1.59 -0.77 -4.86
C ILE A 69 0.51 0.29 -4.78
N VAL A 70 -0.47 0.05 -3.94
CA VAL A 70 -1.53 0.99 -3.62
C VAL A 70 -1.51 1.21 -2.12
N ARG A 71 -1.38 2.47 -1.69
CA ARG A 71 -1.50 2.85 -0.29
C ARG A 71 -2.69 3.78 -0.12
N SER A 72 -3.65 3.40 0.70
CA SER A 72 -4.79 4.21 1.10
C SER A 72 -4.59 4.69 2.53
N MET A 73 -4.87 5.97 2.80
CA MET A 73 -4.64 6.63 4.09
C MET A 73 -5.86 7.47 4.43
N VAL A 74 -6.19 7.56 5.73
CA VAL A 74 -7.10 8.58 6.26
C VAL A 74 -6.26 9.56 7.06
N ASN A 75 -6.34 10.84 6.73
CA ASN A 75 -5.72 11.94 7.45
C ASN A 75 -6.70 12.42 8.52
N ARG A 76 -6.63 11.84 9.71
CA ARG A 76 -7.13 12.58 10.87
C ARG A 76 -6.20 13.75 11.07
N ALA A 77 -6.74 14.97 11.11
CA ALA A 77 -6.02 16.14 11.58
C ALA A 77 -5.45 15.83 12.97
N VAL A 78 -4.22 15.32 13.00
CA VAL A 78 -3.39 15.43 14.17
C VAL A 78 -3.07 16.91 14.20
N SER A 79 -3.64 17.62 15.17
CA SER A 79 -3.16 18.95 15.54
C SER A 79 -1.65 18.81 15.68
N LEU A 80 -0.91 19.33 14.69
CA LEU A 80 0.53 19.46 14.74
C LEU A 80 0.77 20.56 15.77
N THR A 81 0.69 20.21 17.05
CA THR A 81 1.32 20.98 18.11
C THR A 81 2.78 20.55 18.11
N TYR A 82 3.58 21.25 17.31
CA TYR A 82 5.03 21.35 17.51
C TYR A 82 5.30 22.76 18.01
#